data_AF-A0A212U5X9-F1
#
_entry.id   AF-A0A212U5X9-F1
#
_cell.length_a   1.000
_cell.length_b   1.000
_cell.length_c   1.000
_cell.angle_alpha   90.00
_cell.angle_beta   90.00
_cell.angle_gamma   90.00
#
_symmetry.space_group_name_H-M   'P 1'
#
loop_
_entity.id
_entity.type
_entity.pdbx_description
1 polymer ?
#
loop_
_entity_poly.entity_id
_entity_poly.type
_entity_poly.pdbx_seq_one_letter_code
_entity_poly.pdbx_strand_id
1 'polypeptide(L)'
;MNPTERPTQSPAERAAALEAAVRAYYRAVDADDLEALLALFTPDAVYERPGYEPFEGHEALRAFYAGDRVIASGEHVLESVVADPATSQVACHGRFEGTLKDGSATAVRFADFYELDDVARFTRRTTFFGVPAV
;
A
#
# COMPACT_ATOMS: atom_id res chain seq x y z
N MET A 1 12.11 14.32 -37.06
CA MET A 1 12.26 13.82 -35.68
C MET A 1 10.88 13.66 -35.12
N ASN A 2 10.38 12.43 -34.98
CA ASN A 2 9.15 12.19 -34.23
C ASN A 2 9.48 12.22 -32.73
N PRO A 3 8.66 12.87 -31.89
CA PRO A 3 8.84 12.80 -30.45
C PRO A 3 8.59 11.35 -30.02
N THR A 4 9.41 10.87 -29.10
CA THR A 4 9.34 9.53 -28.50
C THR A 4 7.96 9.25 -27.93
N GLU A 5 7.09 8.60 -28.70
CA GLU A 5 5.95 7.88 -28.16
C GLU A 5 6.52 6.75 -27.30
N ARG A 6 6.39 6.88 -25.97
CA ARG A 6 6.63 5.75 -25.07
C ARG A 6 5.69 4.62 -25.51
N PRO A 7 6.17 3.38 -25.70
CA PRO A 7 5.28 2.26 -26.03
C PRO A 7 4.16 2.18 -25.00
N THR A 8 2.91 2.24 -25.45
CA THR A 8 1.75 2.00 -24.61
C THR A 8 1.84 0.57 -24.08
N GLN A 9 2.02 0.39 -22.77
CA GLN A 9 2.07 -0.93 -22.16
C GLN A 9 0.78 -1.70 -22.47
N SER A 10 0.88 -3.00 -22.69
CA SER A 10 -0.32 -3.83 -22.83
C SER A 10 -1.11 -3.84 -21.51
N PRO A 11 -2.43 -4.07 -21.54
CA PRO A 11 -3.24 -4.15 -20.31
C PRO A 11 -2.71 -5.18 -19.30
N ALA A 12 -2.16 -6.30 -19.79
CA ALA A 12 -1.59 -7.35 -18.94
C ALA A 12 -0.28 -6.90 -18.27
N GLU A 13 0.60 -6.22 -19.00
CA GLU A 13 1.84 -5.66 -18.42
C GLU A 13 1.52 -4.58 -17.39
N ARG A 14 0.53 -3.74 -17.68
CA ARG A 14 0.08 -2.71 -16.73
C ARG A 14 -0.51 -3.35 -15.47
N ALA A 15 -1.38 -4.34 -15.60
CA ALA A 15 -1.93 -5.06 -14.45
C ALA A 15 -0.81 -5.69 -13.60
N ALA A 16 0.18 -6.31 -14.23
CA ALA A 16 1.33 -6.89 -13.53
C ALA A 16 2.19 -5.83 -12.81
N ALA A 17 2.38 -4.66 -13.41
CA ALA A 17 3.10 -3.55 -12.79
C ALA A 17 2.36 -2.98 -11.57
N LEU A 18 1.05 -2.80 -11.68
CA LEU A 18 0.19 -2.34 -10.58
C LEU A 18 0.20 -3.33 -9.41
N GLU A 19 0.05 -4.63 -9.70
CA GLU A 19 0.15 -5.68 -8.68
C GLU A 19 1.55 -5.72 -8.03
N ALA A 20 2.61 -5.57 -8.83
CA ALA A 20 3.98 -5.56 -8.34
C ALA A 20 4.24 -4.39 -7.37
N ALA A 21 3.67 -3.20 -7.65
CA ALA A 21 3.74 -2.05 -6.75
C ALA A 21 3.10 -2.34 -5.39
N VAL A 22 1.88 -2.90 -5.37
CA VAL A 22 1.19 -3.29 -4.13
C VAL A 22 1.98 -4.34 -3.36
N ARG A 23 2.53 -5.36 -4.03
CA ARG A 23 3.38 -6.35 -3.35
C ARG A 23 4.69 -5.76 -2.83
N ALA A 24 5.28 -4.79 -3.54
CA ALA A 24 6.47 -4.09 -3.08
C ALA A 24 6.20 -3.26 -1.82
N TYR A 25 5.03 -2.65 -1.73
CA TYR A 25 4.59 -1.91 -0.55
C TYR A 25 4.60 -2.78 0.70
N TYR A 26 3.95 -3.95 0.70
CA TYR A 26 3.95 -4.81 1.89
C TYR A 26 5.33 -5.33 2.25
N ARG A 27 6.16 -5.68 1.25
CA ARG A 27 7.56 -6.05 1.51
C ARG A 27 8.33 -4.93 2.20
N ALA A 28 8.15 -3.68 1.78
CA ALA A 28 8.80 -2.53 2.40
C ALA A 28 8.29 -2.29 3.83
N VAL A 29 6.97 -2.40 4.06
CA VAL A 29 6.37 -2.29 5.40
C VAL A 29 6.89 -3.36 6.36
N ASP A 30 7.01 -4.61 5.88
CA ASP A 30 7.43 -5.75 6.70
C ASP A 30 8.94 -5.75 6.96
N ALA A 31 9.73 -5.24 6.02
CA ALA A 31 11.17 -5.03 6.17
C ALA A 31 11.54 -3.76 6.94
N ASP A 32 10.55 -2.95 7.34
CA ASP A 32 10.75 -1.61 7.94
C ASP A 32 11.58 -0.66 7.06
N ASP A 33 11.48 -0.82 5.73
CA ASP A 33 12.19 -0.01 4.73
C ASP A 33 11.36 1.21 4.34
N LEU A 34 11.50 2.27 5.14
CA LEU A 34 10.74 3.50 4.98
C LEU A 34 11.02 4.23 3.66
N GLU A 35 12.27 4.21 3.17
CA GLU A 35 12.61 4.90 1.92
C GLU A 35 12.02 4.16 0.71
N ALA A 36 12.11 2.83 0.68
CA ALA A 36 11.47 2.04 -0.36
C ALA A 36 9.95 2.20 -0.34
N LEU A 37 9.36 2.26 0.86
CA LEU A 37 7.92 2.50 1.02
C LEU A 37 7.51 3.86 0.44
N LEU A 38 8.18 4.94 0.85
CA LEU A 38 7.81 6.30 0.41
C LEU A 38 8.02 6.50 -1.10
N ALA A 39 9.00 5.83 -1.69
CA ALA A 39 9.24 5.87 -3.14
C ALA A 39 8.05 5.32 -3.97
N LEU A 40 7.19 4.50 -3.36
CA LEU A 40 5.98 3.98 -4.01
C LEU A 40 4.81 4.96 -4.00
N PHE A 41 4.85 6.01 -3.18
CA PHE A 41 3.80 7.03 -3.13
C PHE A 41 4.16 8.25 -3.97
N THR A 42 3.16 8.92 -4.56
CA THR A 42 3.39 10.27 -5.08
C THR A 42 3.65 11.25 -3.93
N PRO A 43 4.35 12.37 -4.16
CA PRO A 43 4.69 13.32 -3.08
C PRO A 43 3.48 13.88 -2.33
N ASP A 44 2.32 13.92 -3.01
CA ASP A 44 1.02 14.43 -2.57
C ASP A 44 0.00 13.32 -2.27
N ALA A 45 0.46 12.07 -2.15
CA ALA A 45 -0.45 10.94 -1.98
C ALA A 45 -1.26 11.02 -0.68
N VAL A 46 -2.49 10.51 -0.71
CA VAL A 46 -3.37 10.47 0.46
C VAL A 46 -3.53 9.05 0.96
N TYR A 47 -3.27 8.82 2.25
CA TYR A 47 -3.53 7.53 2.88
C TYR A 47 -4.61 7.65 3.97
N GLU A 48 -5.72 6.94 3.78
CA GLU A 48 -6.82 6.83 4.73
C GLU A 48 -6.76 5.51 5.49
N ARG A 49 -6.64 5.61 6.81
CA ARG A 49 -6.55 4.47 7.71
C ARG A 49 -7.52 4.62 8.88
N PRO A 50 -8.35 3.62 9.19
CA PRO A 50 -9.25 3.68 10.33
C PRO A 50 -8.51 4.00 11.63
N GLY A 51 -9.04 4.96 12.39
CA GLY A 51 -8.47 5.45 13.65
C GLY A 51 -7.52 6.65 13.52
N TYR A 52 -7.31 7.17 12.31
CA TYR A 52 -6.44 8.32 12.03
C TYR A 52 -7.16 9.30 11.09
N GLU A 53 -6.80 10.57 11.17
CA GLU A 53 -7.07 11.51 10.07
C GLU A 53 -6.28 11.10 8.82
N PRO A 54 -6.71 11.46 7.60
CA PRO A 54 -5.97 11.16 6.38
C PRO A 54 -4.52 11.67 6.45
N PHE A 55 -3.57 10.82 6.07
CA PHE A 55 -2.17 11.24 5.92
C PHE A 55 -1.97 11.83 4.53
N GLU A 56 -1.53 13.09 4.47
CA GLU A 56 -1.32 13.82 3.22
C GLU A 56 0.17 14.01 2.94
N GLY A 57 0.64 13.40 1.86
CA GLY A 57 2.01 13.51 1.37
C GLY A 57 3.06 12.75 2.17
N HIS A 58 4.29 12.78 1.65
CA HIS A 58 5.41 12.01 2.19
C HIS A 58 5.78 12.36 3.63
N GLU A 59 5.62 13.62 4.04
CA GLU A 59 5.94 14.05 5.42
C GLU A 59 5.02 13.38 6.45
N ALA A 60 3.71 13.39 6.21
CA ALA A 60 2.74 12.75 7.08
C ALA A 60 2.94 11.22 7.12
N LEU A 61 3.18 10.59 5.97
CA LEU A 61 3.49 9.17 5.88
C LEU A 61 4.77 8.82 6.66
N ARG A 62 5.83 9.62 6.49
CA ARG A 62 7.10 9.43 7.19
C ARG A 62 6.94 9.50 8.71
N ALA A 63 6.20 10.49 9.21
CA ALA A 63 5.92 10.63 10.63
C ALA A 63 5.20 9.38 11.20
N PHE A 64 4.18 8.90 10.49
CA PHE A 64 3.42 7.72 10.89
C PHE A 64 4.29 6.46 10.99
N TYR A 65 5.07 6.16 9.95
CA TYR A 65 5.89 4.93 9.92
C TYR A 65 7.11 5.00 10.86
N ALA A 66 7.68 6.18 11.12
CA ALA A 66 8.84 6.33 11.99
C ALA A 66 8.50 6.41 13.49
N GLY A 67 7.33 6.96 13.85
CA GLY A 67 6.98 7.28 15.23
C GLY A 67 5.80 6.48 15.79
N ASP A 68 4.68 6.49 15.08
CA ASP A 68 3.37 6.12 15.63
C ASP A 68 3.03 4.63 15.47
N ARG A 69 3.87 3.87 14.76
CA ARG A 69 3.65 2.44 14.56
C ARG A 69 3.77 1.69 15.90
N VAL A 70 2.65 1.10 16.34
CA VAL A 70 2.54 0.28 17.57
C VAL A 70 3.04 -1.16 17.40
N ILE A 71 3.25 -1.59 16.16
CA ILE A 71 3.74 -2.92 15.79
C ILE A 71 5.26 -2.98 15.99
N ALA A 72 5.76 -4.01 16.66
CA ALA A 72 7.20 -4.26 16.81
C ALA A 72 7.76 -5.13 15.67
N SER A 73 7.02 -6.15 15.27
CA SER A 73 7.34 -7.01 14.12
C SER A 73 6.08 -7.68 13.61
N GLY A 74 6.10 -8.16 12.37
CA GLY A 74 5.02 -8.93 11.79
C GLY A 74 5.13 -9.00 10.28
N GLU A 75 4.22 -9.76 9.67
CA GLU A 75 4.21 -10.02 8.25
C GLU A 75 2.78 -9.89 7.70
N HIS A 76 2.66 -9.26 6.54
CA HIS A 76 1.41 -9.23 5.79
C HIS A 76 1.36 -10.41 4.82
N VAL A 77 0.34 -11.24 4.97
CA VAL A 77 0.03 -12.30 4.00
C VAL A 77 -1.14 -11.83 3.14
N LEU A 78 -0.85 -11.57 1.86
CA LEU A 78 -1.86 -11.26 0.85
C LEU A 78 -2.55 -12.53 0.36
N GLU A 79 -3.87 -12.60 0.54
CA GLU A 79 -4.70 -13.71 0.08
C GLU A 79 -5.16 -13.49 -1.36
N SER A 80 -5.43 -12.23 -1.74
CA SER A 80 -5.83 -11.86 -3.09
C SER A 80 -5.34 -10.46 -3.43
N VAL A 81 -4.98 -10.27 -4.70
CA VAL A 81 -4.68 -8.97 -5.30
C VAL A 81 -5.36 -8.94 -6.67
N VAL A 82 -6.15 -7.90 -6.91
CA VAL A 82 -6.89 -7.69 -8.17
C VAL A 82 -6.53 -6.31 -8.69
N ALA A 83 -5.89 -6.27 -9.86
CA ALA A 83 -5.52 -5.04 -10.54
C ALA A 83 -6.45 -4.78 -11.74
N ASP A 84 -6.98 -3.58 -11.83
CA ASP A 84 -7.70 -3.08 -13.00
C ASP A 84 -6.78 -2.14 -13.80
N PRO A 85 -6.20 -2.60 -14.93
CA PRO A 85 -5.30 -1.80 -15.73
C PRO A 85 -6.00 -0.65 -16.47
N ALA A 86 -7.32 -0.68 -16.63
CA ALA A 86 -8.07 0.37 -17.31
C ALA A 86 -8.27 1.61 -16.42
N THR A 87 -8.42 1.40 -15.11
CA THR A 87 -8.63 2.46 -14.11
C THR A 87 -7.38 2.75 -13.29
N SER A 88 -6.32 1.94 -13.41
CA SER A 88 -5.12 2.02 -12.56
C SER A 88 -5.44 1.87 -11.08
N GLN A 89 -6.40 1.01 -10.77
CA GLN A 89 -6.81 0.69 -9.40
C GLN A 89 -6.41 -0.72 -9.02
N VAL A 90 -6.07 -0.92 -7.75
CA VAL A 90 -5.80 -2.25 -7.19
C VAL A 90 -6.58 -2.43 -5.90
N ALA A 91 -7.25 -3.56 -5.77
CA ALA A 91 -7.82 -4.01 -4.51
C ALA A 91 -7.05 -5.25 -4.03
N CYS A 92 -6.74 -5.31 -2.74
CA CYS A 92 -6.21 -6.52 -2.14
C CYS A 92 -6.85 -6.78 -0.79
N HIS A 93 -6.79 -8.03 -0.36
CA HIS A 93 -7.12 -8.39 1.02
C HIS A 93 -6.18 -9.47 1.52
N GLY A 94 -6.11 -9.55 2.85
CA GLY A 94 -5.27 -10.53 3.50
C GLY A 94 -5.34 -10.38 5.00
N ARG A 95 -4.27 -10.85 5.65
CA ARG A 95 -4.10 -10.80 7.09
C ARG A 95 -2.72 -10.32 7.45
N PHE A 96 -2.65 -9.51 8.49
CA PHE A 96 -1.41 -9.18 9.17
C PHE A 96 -1.32 -10.03 10.44
N GLU A 97 -0.17 -10.65 10.67
CA GLU A 97 0.16 -11.34 11.91
C GLU A 97 1.45 -10.75 12.45
N GLY A 98 1.46 -10.36 13.73
CA GLY A 98 2.61 -9.71 14.32
C GLY A 98 2.59 -9.66 15.83
N THR A 99 3.56 -8.93 16.36
CA THR A 99 3.72 -8.66 17.79
C THR A 99 3.75 -7.15 18.00
N LEU A 100 3.01 -6.67 18.99
CA LEU A 100 3.01 -5.27 19.40
C LEU A 100 4.26 -4.96 20.26
N LYS A 101 4.57 -3.67 20.43
CA LYS A 101 5.70 -3.22 21.27
C LYS A 101 5.61 -3.67 22.74
N ASP A 102 4.43 -4.04 23.22
CA ASP A 102 4.22 -4.61 24.57
C ASP A 102 4.41 -6.14 24.64
N GLY A 103 4.73 -6.80 23.52
CA GLY A 103 4.95 -8.24 23.42
C GLY A 103 3.68 -9.06 23.15
N SER A 104 2.51 -8.44 23.07
CA SER A 104 1.26 -9.15 22.74
C SER A 104 1.19 -9.50 21.25
N ALA A 105 0.63 -10.66 20.93
CA ALA A 105 0.36 -11.06 19.55
C ALA A 105 -0.86 -10.32 19.00
N THR A 106 -0.81 -9.91 17.74
CA THR A 106 -1.93 -9.31 17.03
C THR A 106 -2.12 -9.99 15.68
N ALA A 107 -3.39 -10.20 15.32
CA ALA A 107 -3.78 -10.66 14.01
C ALA A 107 -4.97 -9.84 13.54
N VAL A 108 -4.89 -9.26 12.34
CA VAL A 108 -5.97 -8.45 11.78
C VAL A 108 -6.15 -8.77 10.31
N ARG A 109 -7.40 -9.01 9.90
CA ARG A 109 -7.75 -9.06 8.48
C ARG A 109 -7.89 -7.65 7.94
N PHE A 110 -7.48 -7.42 6.70
CA PHE A 110 -7.61 -6.12 6.07
C PHE A 110 -8.04 -6.27 4.61
N ALA A 111 -8.64 -5.19 4.09
CA ALA A 111 -8.78 -4.94 2.67
C ALA A 111 -8.23 -3.55 2.38
N ASP A 112 -7.39 -3.44 1.36
CA ASP A 112 -6.80 -2.17 0.93
C ASP A 112 -7.17 -1.90 -0.53
N PHE A 113 -7.47 -0.63 -0.80
CA PHE A 113 -7.75 -0.12 -2.14
C PHE A 113 -6.71 0.95 -2.49
N TYR A 114 -6.16 0.86 -3.69
CA TYR A 114 -5.11 1.73 -4.20
C TYR A 114 -5.55 2.38 -5.50
N GLU A 115 -5.28 3.67 -5.63
CA GLU A 115 -5.28 4.40 -6.89
C GLU A 115 -3.84 4.72 -7.24
N LEU A 116 -3.45 4.51 -8.51
CA LEU A 116 -2.08 4.65 -8.97
C LEU A 116 -1.96 5.57 -10.18
N ASP A 117 -0.85 6.30 -10.25
CA ASP A 117 -0.49 7.10 -11.42
C ASP A 117 0.02 6.24 -12.59
N ASP A 118 0.36 6.89 -13.70
CA ASP A 118 0.83 6.22 -14.91
C ASP A 118 2.14 5.44 -14.78
N VAL A 119 2.90 5.70 -13.73
CA VAL A 119 4.17 5.01 -13.41
C VAL A 119 4.03 4.09 -12.20
N ALA A 120 2.79 3.71 -11.85
CA ALA A 120 2.44 2.80 -10.76
C ALA A 120 2.89 3.26 -9.37
N ARG A 121 2.84 4.58 -9.11
CA ARG A 121 2.94 5.13 -7.75
C ARG A 121 1.55 5.37 -7.18
N PHE A 122 1.38 5.11 -5.88
CA PHE A 122 0.11 5.32 -5.19
C PHE A 122 -0.16 6.82 -5.06
N THR A 123 -1.29 7.27 -5.60
CA THR A 123 -1.85 8.61 -5.35
C THR A 123 -2.81 8.58 -4.17
N ARG A 124 -3.46 7.44 -3.97
CA ARG A 124 -4.40 7.24 -2.86
C ARG A 124 -4.37 5.80 -2.37
N ARG A 125 -4.51 5.63 -1.06
CA ARG A 125 -4.72 4.34 -0.43
C ARG A 125 -5.82 4.47 0.62
N THR A 126 -6.73 3.51 0.66
CA THR A 126 -7.74 3.40 1.70
C THR A 126 -7.70 2.01 2.30
N THR A 127 -7.59 1.93 3.63
CA THR A 127 -7.58 0.66 4.39
C THR A 127 -8.92 0.42 5.07
N PHE A 128 -9.37 -0.83 5.07
CA PHE A 128 -10.46 -1.33 5.89
C PHE A 128 -9.94 -2.49 6.75
N PHE A 129 -10.25 -2.48 8.04
CA PHE A 129 -9.93 -3.60 8.94
C PHE A 129 -11.17 -4.45 9.19
N GLY A 130 -10.98 -5.77 9.15
CA GLY A 130 -12.02 -6.73 9.48
C GLY A 130 -12.27 -6.74 10.98
N VAL A 131 -13.35 -6.08 11.40
CA VAL A 131 -13.87 -6.14 12.78
C VAL A 131 -15.12 -7.03 12.78
N PRO A 132 -15.23 -8.02 13.68
CA PRO A 132 -16.46 -8.78 13.84
C PRO A 132 -17.64 -7.84 14.11
N ALA A 133 -18.72 -7.99 13.35
CA ALA A 133 -19.92 -7.17 13.52
C ALA A 133 -20.78 -7.61 14.73
N VAL A 134 -20.59 -8.86 15.19
CA VAL A 134 -21.32 -9.51 16.29
C VAL A 134 -20.42 -10.53 17.00
#